data_AF-D2UBK3-F1
#
_entry.id   AF-D2UBK3-F1
#
_cell.length_a   1.000
_cell.length_b   1.000
_cell.length_c   1.000
_cell.angle_alpha   90.00
_cell.angle_beta   90.00
_cell.angle_gamma   90.00
#
_symmetry.space_group_name_H-M   'P 1'
#
loop_
_entity.id
_entity.type
_entity.pdbx_description
1 polymer ?
#
loop_
_entity_poly.entity_id
_entity_poly.type
_entity_poly.pdbx_seq_one_letter_code
_entity_poly.pdbx_strand_id
1 'polypeptide(L)'
;MVPVGLLAPYGEGVVCTCDAVTGDLYRAARVCLDAADPAEKVALTQRYAAAWRNGELAISAAAPTPEPMRMPGRPERPLLVHPRALPRRGLGSPEGRAAFVHAIAHIELNAIDLAWDAVYRFRGLPTAFYADWVAVADDESRHFVLLRDRLHALGHAYGDFPAHNGLWEMCEKTAHDGLARMALVPRVLEARGLDVTPGMIAKLRVLGDEATAQILELILREEVAHVAAGSRWYRWYCERAGIEPRACFAALLREYAGGYLHGPFNLQARLLAGFDEDELLALQHQAD
;
A
#
# COMPACT_ATOMS: atom_id res chain seq x y z
N MET A 1 78.02 9.23 14.87
CA MET A 1 77.68 9.48 13.45
C MET A 1 76.17 9.34 13.34
N VAL A 2 75.46 10.45 13.13
CA VAL A 2 73.99 10.55 13.06
C VAL A 2 73.54 10.19 11.63
N PRO A 3 72.42 9.47 11.41
CA PRO A 3 71.08 10.08 11.18
C PRO A 3 69.96 9.33 11.95
N VAL A 4 68.91 9.92 12.54
CA VAL A 4 67.87 10.89 12.11
C VAL A 4 67.01 10.42 10.93
N GLY A 5 65.71 10.27 11.20
CA GLY A 5 64.62 10.06 10.24
C GLY A 5 64.33 8.58 9.97
N LEU A 6 63.09 8.11 9.88
CA LEU A 6 61.85 8.76 9.50
C LEU A 6 60.69 7.91 10.07
N LEU A 7 59.74 8.55 10.75
CA LEU A 7 58.44 7.94 11.05
C LEU A 7 57.73 7.68 9.72
N ALA A 8 57.48 6.41 9.40
CA ALA A 8 56.62 6.03 8.29
C ALA A 8 55.15 6.17 8.73
N PRO A 9 54.30 6.83 7.92
CA PRO A 9 52.87 6.94 8.20
C PRO A 9 52.19 5.59 7.99
N TYR A 10 51.19 5.33 8.84
CA TYR A 10 50.26 4.22 8.69
C TYR A 10 49.75 4.14 7.25
N GLY A 11 49.93 2.96 6.65
CA GLY A 11 49.56 2.64 5.28
C GLY A 11 48.09 2.94 5.03
N GLU A 12 47.88 3.88 4.12
CA GLU A 12 46.93 3.88 3.02
C GLU A 12 45.72 2.95 3.19
N GLY A 13 44.59 3.61 3.42
CA GLY A 13 43.28 3.00 3.48
C GLY A 13 43.02 2.11 2.28
N VAL A 14 42.52 0.92 2.58
CA VAL A 14 41.64 0.21 1.66
C VAL A 14 40.43 1.11 1.47
N VAL A 15 40.45 1.90 0.41
CA VAL A 15 39.25 2.49 -0.17
C VAL A 15 38.41 1.30 -0.60
N CYS A 16 37.48 0.88 0.27
CA CYS A 16 36.46 -0.07 -0.10
C CYS A 16 35.56 0.65 -1.10
N THR A 17 35.83 0.44 -2.38
CA THR A 17 34.95 0.88 -3.46
C THR A 17 33.66 0.05 -3.38
N CYS A 18 32.68 0.54 -2.63
CA CYS A 18 31.31 0.04 -2.65
C CYS A 18 30.30 1.17 -2.88
N ASP A 19 30.62 2.10 -3.79
CA ASP A 19 29.71 3.15 -4.27
C ASP A 19 29.12 2.78 -5.64
N ALA A 20 28.27 1.74 -5.67
CA ALA A 20 27.47 1.40 -6.86
C ALA A 20 26.03 1.00 -6.51
N VAL A 21 25.53 1.38 -5.33
CA VAL A 21 24.17 1.00 -4.87
C VAL A 21 23.35 2.20 -4.41
N THR A 22 23.73 3.40 -4.83
CA THR A 22 22.84 4.55 -4.92
C THR A 22 22.18 4.49 -6.30
N GLY A 23 20.85 4.38 -6.34
CA GLY A 23 20.11 4.38 -7.60
C GLY A 23 19.47 3.05 -8.03
N ASP A 24 19.21 2.11 -7.13
CA ASP A 24 18.41 0.90 -7.46
C ASP A 24 17.02 0.95 -6.83
N LEU A 25 15.98 0.80 -7.65
CA LEU A 25 14.59 0.87 -7.20
C LEU A 25 14.22 -0.26 -6.25
N TYR A 26 14.73 -1.47 -6.45
CA TYR A 26 14.37 -2.61 -5.61
C TYR A 26 14.98 -2.50 -4.21
N ARG A 27 16.21 -1.99 -4.11
CA ARG A 27 16.82 -1.64 -2.82
C ARG A 27 16.05 -0.52 -2.15
N ALA A 28 15.63 0.51 -2.89
CA ALA A 28 14.80 1.58 -2.34
C ALA A 28 13.49 1.04 -1.75
N ALA A 29 12.78 0.18 -2.50
CA ALA A 29 11.57 -0.48 -2.04
C ALA A 29 11.81 -1.33 -0.78
N ARG A 30 12.92 -2.08 -0.73
CA ARG A 30 13.29 -2.86 0.46
C ARG A 30 13.50 -1.99 1.68
N VAL A 31 14.19 -0.85 1.52
CA VAL A 31 14.42 0.11 2.62
C VAL A 31 13.10 0.67 3.15
N CYS A 32 12.13 1.01 2.28
CA CYS A 32 10.79 1.45 2.72
C CYS A 32 10.04 0.35 3.48
N LEU A 33 10.10 -0.90 2.97
CA LEU A 33 9.44 -2.04 3.60
C LEU A 33 10.03 -2.35 4.97
N ASP A 34 11.36 -2.27 5.14
CA ASP A 34 12.02 -2.57 6.41
C ASP A 34 11.80 -1.50 7.50
N ALA A 35 11.42 -0.27 7.12
CA ALA A 35 11.19 0.81 8.06
C ALA A 35 10.01 0.51 9.00
N ALA A 36 10.26 0.46 10.30
CA ALA A 36 9.25 0.15 11.30
C ALA A 36 8.55 1.39 11.85
N ASP A 37 9.25 2.51 11.98
CA ASP A 37 8.64 3.76 12.43
C ASP A 37 7.75 4.36 11.32
N PRO A 38 6.48 4.72 11.59
CA PRO A 38 5.60 5.27 10.56
C PRO A 38 6.11 6.58 9.95
N ALA A 39 6.76 7.46 10.72
CA ALA A 39 7.26 8.72 10.19
C ALA A 39 8.49 8.50 9.30
N GLU A 40 9.39 7.59 9.70
CA GLU A 40 10.51 7.16 8.86
C GLU A 40 10.03 6.50 7.56
N LYS A 41 9.05 5.58 7.64
CA LYS A 41 8.47 4.90 6.47
C LYS A 41 7.91 5.91 5.45
N VAL A 42 7.16 6.91 5.94
CA VAL A 42 6.64 8.00 5.11
C VAL A 42 7.78 8.81 4.48
N ALA A 43 8.77 9.23 5.27
CA ALA A 43 9.87 10.06 4.78
C ALA A 43 10.70 9.32 3.72
N LEU A 44 10.99 8.03 3.94
CA LEU A 44 11.68 7.18 2.97
C LEU A 44 10.86 7.00 1.70
N THR A 45 9.56 6.74 1.83
CA THR A 45 8.64 6.58 0.69
C THR A 45 8.64 7.81 -0.19
N GLN A 46 8.41 9.00 0.39
CA GLN A 46 8.37 10.26 -0.36
C GLN A 46 9.71 10.58 -1.01
N ARG A 47 10.82 10.34 -0.30
CA ARG A 47 12.17 10.53 -0.84
C ARG A 47 12.42 9.64 -2.06
N TYR A 48 12.12 8.35 -1.96
CA TYR A 48 12.39 7.42 -3.07
C TYR A 48 11.39 7.54 -4.21
N ALA A 49 10.14 7.94 -3.94
CA ALA A 49 9.19 8.30 -4.98
C ALA A 49 9.65 9.54 -5.77
N ALA A 50 10.18 10.56 -5.08
CA ALA A 50 10.80 11.71 -5.73
C ALA A 50 12.04 11.33 -6.56
N ALA A 51 12.94 10.52 -5.99
CA ALA A 51 14.13 10.03 -6.69
C ALA A 51 13.76 9.23 -7.95
N TRP A 52 12.73 8.38 -7.89
CA TRP A 52 12.19 7.67 -9.05
C TRP A 52 11.69 8.63 -10.13
N ARG A 53 10.86 9.62 -9.76
CA ARG A 53 10.34 10.64 -10.70
C ARG A 53 11.45 11.46 -11.35
N ASN A 54 12.55 11.68 -10.64
CA ASN A 54 13.72 12.40 -11.15
C ASN A 54 14.64 11.52 -12.02
N GLY A 55 14.34 10.23 -12.17
CA GLY A 55 15.18 9.29 -12.92
C GLY A 55 16.48 8.89 -12.20
N GLU A 56 16.55 9.10 -10.88
CA GLU A 56 17.72 8.80 -10.05
C GLU A 56 17.77 7.31 -9.64
N LEU A 57 16.65 6.59 -9.79
CA LEU A 57 16.53 5.17 -9.50
C LEU A 57 16.35 4.37 -10.80
N ALA A 58 17.19 3.35 -10.99
CA ALA A 58 17.13 2.40 -12.08
C ALA A 58 16.46 1.09 -11.64
N ILE A 59 15.86 0.38 -12.59
CA ILE A 59 15.42 -1.00 -12.42
C ILE A 59 16.59 -1.89 -12.79
N SER A 60 17.27 -2.48 -11.79
CA SER A 60 18.41 -3.37 -12.07
C SER A 60 17.95 -4.70 -12.70
N ALA A 61 18.40 -4.96 -13.92
CA ALA A 61 18.20 -6.25 -14.59
C ALA A 61 19.01 -7.38 -13.95
N ALA A 62 20.07 -7.04 -13.20
CA ALA A 62 20.94 -7.98 -12.49
C ALA A 62 20.53 -8.15 -11.01
N ALA A 63 19.38 -7.61 -10.60
CA ALA A 63 18.91 -7.75 -9.23
C ALA A 63 18.71 -9.23 -8.87
N PRO A 64 19.14 -9.65 -7.66
CA PRO A 64 18.88 -11.02 -7.20
C PRO A 64 17.37 -11.25 -7.07
N THR A 65 17.00 -12.54 -7.04
CA THR A 65 15.64 -12.95 -6.68
C THR A 65 15.24 -12.30 -5.34
N PRO A 66 14.03 -11.74 -5.21
CA PRO A 66 13.62 -11.10 -3.97
C PRO A 66 13.62 -12.11 -2.82
N GLU A 67 14.19 -11.69 -1.69
CA GLU A 67 14.11 -12.48 -0.47
C GLU A 67 12.65 -12.61 0.00
N PRO A 68 12.26 -13.76 0.57
CA PRO A 68 10.93 -13.94 1.14
C PRO A 68 10.67 -12.91 2.23
N MET A 69 9.61 -12.11 2.07
CA MET A 69 9.14 -11.17 3.07
C MET A 69 7.86 -11.70 3.70
N ARG A 70 7.94 -12.03 4.99
CA ARG A 70 6.77 -12.44 5.80
C ARG A 70 5.99 -11.23 6.31
N MET A 71 6.68 -10.17 6.73
CA MET A 71 6.04 -8.95 7.26
C MET A 71 6.93 -7.75 6.94
N PRO A 72 6.36 -6.58 6.57
CA PRO A 72 7.12 -5.35 6.54
C PRO A 72 7.50 -4.93 7.96
N GLY A 73 8.45 -4.01 8.07
CA GLY A 73 8.75 -3.29 9.30
C GLY A 73 7.50 -2.63 9.84
N ARG A 74 7.24 -2.83 11.13
CA ARG A 74 6.07 -2.30 11.84
C ARG A 74 6.42 -1.82 13.24
N PRO A 75 5.72 -0.78 13.73
CA PRO A 75 5.85 -0.33 15.10
C PRO A 75 5.24 -1.35 16.08
N GLU A 76 5.59 -1.25 17.36
CA GLU A 76 5.00 -2.08 18.43
C GLU A 76 3.48 -1.90 18.59
N ARG A 77 2.96 -0.74 18.17
CA ARG A 77 1.54 -0.38 18.18
C ARG A 77 1.11 0.17 16.83
N PRO A 78 -0.11 -0.12 16.36
CA PRO A 78 -1.26 -0.68 17.09
C PRO A 78 -1.15 -2.17 17.40
N LEU A 79 -1.80 -2.62 18.48
CA LEU A 79 -1.96 -4.04 18.76
C LEU A 79 -2.80 -4.68 17.63
N LEU A 80 -2.21 -5.66 16.95
CA LEU A 80 -2.89 -6.40 15.89
C LEU A 80 -3.72 -7.53 16.50
N VAL A 81 -5.03 -7.46 16.29
CA VAL A 81 -6.00 -8.43 16.77
C VAL A 81 -6.75 -9.05 15.59
N HIS A 82 -7.37 -10.20 15.83
CA HIS A 82 -8.25 -10.81 14.83
C HIS A 82 -9.42 -9.85 14.48
N PRO A 83 -9.88 -9.77 13.21
CA PRO A 83 -10.95 -8.83 12.82
C PRO A 83 -12.21 -8.89 13.69
N ARG A 84 -12.59 -10.09 14.17
CA ARG A 84 -13.76 -10.29 15.06
C ARG A 84 -13.57 -9.76 16.48
N ALA A 85 -12.33 -9.50 16.90
CA ALA A 85 -11.98 -8.94 18.20
C ALA A 85 -11.89 -7.40 18.16
N LEU A 86 -12.08 -6.78 16.99
CA LEU A 86 -12.12 -5.33 16.89
C LEU A 86 -13.40 -4.78 17.53
N PRO A 87 -13.31 -3.73 18.36
CA PRO A 87 -14.48 -3.03 18.86
C PRO A 87 -15.35 -2.54 17.70
N ARG A 88 -16.68 -2.57 17.87
CA ARG A 88 -17.59 -1.96 16.91
C ARG A 88 -17.34 -0.45 16.89
N ARG A 89 -16.89 0.05 15.74
CA ARG A 89 -16.59 1.48 15.52
C ARG A 89 -17.87 2.21 15.18
N GLY A 90 -18.23 3.20 15.99
CA GLY A 90 -19.35 4.09 15.73
C GLY A 90 -18.87 5.53 15.60
N LEU A 91 -19.47 6.31 14.69
CA LEU A 91 -19.13 7.73 14.54
C LEU A 91 -19.83 8.62 15.58
N GLY A 92 -20.69 8.05 16.43
CA GLY A 92 -21.56 8.80 17.35
C GLY A 92 -20.87 9.39 18.59
N SER A 93 -19.61 9.03 18.87
CA SER A 93 -18.83 9.58 19.99
C SER A 93 -17.49 10.14 19.51
N PRO A 94 -16.86 11.07 20.26
CA PRO A 94 -15.51 11.56 19.93
C PRO A 94 -14.48 10.44 19.81
N GLU A 95 -14.42 9.53 20.78
CA GLU A 95 -13.52 8.37 20.76
C GLU A 95 -13.81 7.44 19.59
N GLY A 96 -15.09 7.20 19.27
CA GLY A 96 -15.48 6.37 18.15
C GLY A 96 -15.07 6.97 16.79
N ARG A 97 -15.12 8.30 16.65
CA ARG A 97 -14.58 9.01 15.48
C ARG A 97 -13.07 8.91 15.39
N ALA A 98 -12.36 9.05 16.51
CA ALA A 98 -10.90 8.86 16.55
C ALA A 98 -10.50 7.42 16.17
N ALA A 99 -11.18 6.41 16.71
CA ALA A 99 -10.97 5.01 16.36
C ALA A 99 -11.24 4.72 14.87
N PHE A 100 -12.21 5.41 14.27
CA PHE A 100 -12.49 5.34 12.85
C PHE A 100 -11.37 5.96 12.01
N VAL A 101 -10.93 7.18 12.33
CA VAL A 101 -9.81 7.84 11.63
C VAL A 101 -8.52 7.03 11.76
N HIS A 102 -8.24 6.49 12.96
CA HIS A 102 -7.12 5.60 13.20
C HIS A 102 -7.16 4.35 12.31
N ALA A 103 -8.33 3.75 12.13
CA ALA A 103 -8.47 2.56 11.29
C ALA A 103 -8.12 2.85 9.83
N ILE A 104 -8.53 4.00 9.31
CA ILE A 104 -8.20 4.41 7.93
C ILE A 104 -6.70 4.74 7.85
N ALA A 105 -6.14 5.46 8.82
CA ALA A 105 -4.69 5.67 8.88
C ALA A 105 -3.91 4.35 8.88
N HIS A 106 -4.41 3.31 9.57
CA HIS A 106 -3.79 1.99 9.53
C HIS A 106 -3.88 1.34 8.15
N ILE A 107 -4.99 1.54 7.43
CA ILE A 107 -5.14 1.09 6.04
C ILE A 107 -4.09 1.77 5.15
N GLU A 108 -3.96 3.10 5.20
CA GLU A 108 -3.01 3.82 4.33
C GLU A 108 -1.56 3.46 4.64
N LEU A 109 -1.20 3.28 5.91
CA LEU A 109 0.15 2.82 6.25
C LEU A 109 0.42 1.42 5.68
N ASN A 110 -0.57 0.52 5.69
CA ASN A 110 -0.44 -0.78 5.05
C ASN A 110 -0.36 -0.62 3.52
N ALA A 111 -1.13 0.27 2.91
CA ALA A 111 -1.14 0.49 1.46
C ALA A 111 0.24 0.95 0.93
N ILE A 112 0.97 1.76 1.71
CA ILE A 112 2.40 2.05 1.45
C ILE A 112 3.21 0.74 1.34
N ASP A 113 3.04 -0.17 2.30
CA ASP A 113 3.72 -1.47 2.29
C ASP A 113 3.28 -2.34 1.11
N LEU A 114 1.98 -2.34 0.76
CA LEU A 114 1.47 -3.17 -0.36
C LEU A 114 2.07 -2.71 -1.68
N ALA A 115 2.14 -1.38 -1.88
CA ALA A 115 2.69 -0.76 -3.07
C ALA A 115 4.20 -1.02 -3.19
N TRP A 116 4.96 -0.83 -2.10
CA TRP A 116 6.39 -1.15 -2.12
C TRP A 116 6.66 -2.65 -2.23
N ASP A 117 5.81 -3.51 -1.67
CA ASP A 117 5.93 -4.97 -1.86
C ASP A 117 5.69 -5.34 -3.31
N ALA A 118 4.76 -4.71 -4.02
CA ALA A 118 4.58 -4.94 -5.45
C ALA A 118 5.85 -4.58 -6.25
N VAL A 119 6.47 -3.44 -5.96
CA VAL A 119 7.76 -3.02 -6.56
C VAL A 119 8.89 -4.00 -6.18
N TYR A 120 8.98 -4.38 -4.91
CA TYR A 120 10.03 -5.26 -4.40
C TYR A 120 9.83 -6.74 -4.74
N ARG A 121 8.64 -7.20 -5.11
CA ARG A 121 8.41 -8.64 -5.30
C ARG A 121 8.38 -9.04 -6.76
N PHE A 122 7.66 -8.29 -7.58
CA PHE A 122 7.41 -8.70 -8.96
C PHE A 122 8.51 -8.14 -9.88
N ARG A 123 9.36 -9.04 -10.37
CA ARG A 123 10.54 -8.72 -11.19
C ARG A 123 10.25 -8.87 -12.68
N GLY A 124 10.97 -8.10 -13.49
CA GLY A 124 10.93 -8.22 -14.96
C GLY A 124 9.64 -7.69 -15.60
N LEU A 125 8.89 -6.84 -14.88
CA LEU A 125 7.71 -6.20 -15.40
C LEU A 125 8.07 -4.91 -16.17
N PRO A 126 7.13 -4.36 -16.98
CA PRO A 126 7.36 -3.10 -17.66
C PRO A 126 7.64 -1.95 -16.67
N THR A 127 8.44 -0.96 -17.06
CA THR A 127 8.73 0.24 -16.24
C THR A 127 7.47 0.92 -15.72
N ALA A 128 6.39 0.92 -16.51
CA ALA A 128 5.11 1.49 -16.11
C ALA A 128 4.48 0.81 -14.88
N PHE A 129 4.75 -0.49 -14.66
CA PHE A 129 4.28 -1.20 -13.46
C PHE A 129 4.89 -0.58 -12.22
N TYR A 130 6.21 -0.42 -12.25
CA TYR A 130 6.95 0.17 -11.15
C TYR A 130 6.55 1.63 -10.93
N ALA A 131 6.33 2.39 -12.01
CA ALA A 131 5.88 3.77 -11.91
C ALA A 131 4.49 3.89 -11.24
N ASP A 132 3.54 3.03 -11.61
CA ASP A 132 2.21 3.01 -10.97
C ASP A 132 2.33 2.75 -9.46
N TRP A 133 3.06 1.70 -9.05
CA TRP A 133 3.15 1.35 -7.63
C TRP A 133 4.01 2.31 -6.80
N VAL A 134 5.02 2.95 -7.39
CA VAL A 134 5.74 4.04 -6.72
C VAL A 134 4.83 5.26 -6.52
N ALA A 135 3.98 5.58 -7.49
CA ALA A 135 3.02 6.67 -7.37
C ALA A 135 1.96 6.38 -6.29
N VAL A 136 1.40 5.17 -6.28
CA VAL A 136 0.48 4.71 -5.22
C VAL A 136 1.16 4.84 -3.85
N ALA A 137 2.38 4.32 -3.66
CA ALA A 137 3.07 4.43 -2.38
C ALA A 137 3.23 5.88 -1.90
N ASP A 138 3.53 6.81 -2.82
CA ASP A 138 3.66 8.24 -2.49
C ASP A 138 2.33 8.86 -2.07
N ASP A 139 1.24 8.58 -2.80
CA ASP A 139 -0.11 9.03 -2.45
C ASP A 139 -0.53 8.51 -1.07
N GLU A 140 -0.31 7.22 -0.81
CA GLU A 140 -0.69 6.60 0.48
C GLU A 140 0.13 7.14 1.65
N SER A 141 1.39 7.52 1.40
CA SER A 141 2.21 8.21 2.40
C SER A 141 1.60 9.57 2.79
N ARG A 142 1.02 10.28 1.82
CA ARG A 142 0.36 11.58 2.04
C ARG A 142 -1.01 11.40 2.69
N HIS A 143 -1.79 10.40 2.27
CA HIS A 143 -3.05 10.02 2.89
C HIS A 143 -2.87 9.69 4.38
N PHE A 144 -1.86 8.87 4.69
CA PHE A 144 -1.51 8.53 6.05
C PHE A 144 -1.20 9.77 6.90
N VAL A 145 -0.39 10.70 6.37
CA VAL A 145 -0.05 11.95 7.08
C VAL A 145 -1.30 12.79 7.37
N LEU A 146 -2.20 12.95 6.38
CA LEU A 146 -3.45 13.69 6.57
C LEU A 146 -4.31 13.09 7.69
N LEU A 147 -4.46 11.77 7.71
CA LEU A 147 -5.26 11.06 8.71
C LEU A 147 -4.59 11.04 10.08
N ARG A 148 -3.27 10.87 10.15
CA ARG A 148 -2.48 10.96 11.39
C ARG A 148 -2.63 12.34 12.01
N ASP A 149 -2.50 13.40 11.24
CA ASP A 149 -2.62 14.76 11.72
C ASP A 149 -4.06 15.06 12.15
N ARG A 150 -5.06 14.51 11.44
CA ARG A 150 -6.46 14.56 11.88
C ARG A 150 -6.67 13.82 13.20
N LEU A 151 -6.06 12.65 13.37
CA LEU A 151 -6.14 11.86 14.60
C LEU A 151 -5.53 12.62 15.79
N HIS A 152 -4.39 13.29 15.59
CA HIS A 152 -3.80 14.17 16.60
C HIS A 152 -4.75 15.32 16.98
N ALA A 153 -5.42 15.93 16.00
CA ALA A 153 -6.42 16.97 16.27
C ALA A 153 -7.67 16.44 17.01
N LEU A 154 -7.91 15.13 17.00
CA LEU A 154 -8.93 14.45 17.81
C LEU A 154 -8.41 14.02 19.19
N GLY A 155 -7.15 14.32 19.54
CA GLY A 155 -6.56 14.03 20.84
C GLY A 155 -5.93 12.64 20.96
N HIS A 156 -5.69 11.96 19.84
CA HIS A 156 -5.17 10.59 19.80
C HIS A 156 -3.96 10.46 18.89
N ALA A 157 -3.14 9.44 19.11
CA ALA A 157 -2.00 9.09 18.27
C ALA A 157 -2.26 7.81 17.47
N TYR A 158 -1.51 7.65 16.38
CA TYR A 158 -1.45 6.37 15.68
C TYR A 158 -0.91 5.28 16.62
N GLY A 159 -1.62 4.17 16.75
CA GLY A 159 -1.30 3.09 17.69
C GLY A 159 -2.16 3.06 18.97
N ASP A 160 -2.97 4.10 19.23
CA ASP A 160 -3.85 4.16 20.41
C ASP A 160 -5.00 3.13 20.37
N PHE A 161 -5.41 2.71 19.17
CA PHE A 161 -6.51 1.76 18.97
C PHE A 161 -6.01 0.46 18.35
N PRO A 162 -6.63 -0.70 18.65
CA PRO A 162 -6.27 -1.96 18.00
C PRO A 162 -6.61 -1.94 16.51
N ALA A 163 -5.83 -2.70 15.74
CA ALA A 163 -6.01 -2.87 14.30
C ALA A 163 -5.99 -4.35 13.90
N HIS A 164 -6.19 -4.65 12.62
CA HIS A 164 -6.11 -6.03 12.10
C HIS A 164 -5.24 -6.06 10.86
N ASN A 165 -4.70 -7.24 10.54
CA ASN A 165 -3.72 -7.40 9.49
C ASN A 165 -4.29 -7.89 8.14
N GLY A 166 -5.58 -7.67 7.90
CA GLY A 166 -6.31 -8.39 6.83
C GLY A 166 -5.76 -8.12 5.42
N LEU A 167 -5.27 -6.90 5.16
CA LEU A 167 -4.65 -6.53 3.89
C LEU A 167 -3.37 -7.34 3.63
N TRP A 168 -2.45 -7.33 4.59
CA TRP A 168 -1.17 -8.03 4.43
C TRP A 168 -1.33 -9.56 4.39
N GLU A 169 -2.29 -10.12 5.12
CA GLU A 169 -2.59 -11.57 5.04
C GLU A 169 -2.96 -12.01 3.61
N MET A 170 -3.68 -11.17 2.85
CA MET A 170 -3.96 -11.44 1.43
C MET A 170 -2.70 -11.28 0.57
N CYS A 171 -1.86 -10.29 0.87
CA CYS A 171 -0.57 -10.13 0.21
C CYS A 171 0.33 -11.36 0.38
N GLU A 172 0.39 -11.94 1.58
CA GLU A 172 1.14 -13.17 1.84
C GLU A 172 0.58 -14.36 1.05
N LYS A 173 -0.76 -14.54 1.03
CA LYS A 173 -1.42 -15.61 0.26
C LYS A 173 -1.14 -15.52 -1.23
N THR A 174 -1.06 -14.31 -1.77
CA THR A 174 -0.81 -14.03 -3.20
C THR A 174 0.65 -13.72 -3.51
N ALA A 175 1.57 -13.86 -2.56
CA ALA A 175 2.97 -13.49 -2.71
C ALA A 175 3.71 -14.24 -3.83
N HIS A 176 3.18 -15.39 -4.25
CA HIS A 176 3.75 -16.23 -5.28
C HIS A 176 3.23 -15.93 -6.69
N ASP A 177 2.16 -15.13 -6.81
CA ASP A 177 1.48 -14.88 -8.08
C ASP A 177 1.05 -13.42 -8.24
N GLY A 178 1.71 -12.73 -9.18
CA GLY A 178 1.40 -11.36 -9.54
C GLY A 178 0.00 -11.20 -10.12
N LEU A 179 -0.52 -12.20 -10.85
CA LEU A 179 -1.87 -12.16 -11.41
C LEU A 179 -2.89 -12.14 -10.27
N ALA A 180 -2.84 -13.13 -9.37
CA ALA A 180 -3.71 -13.18 -8.19
C ALA A 180 -3.56 -11.92 -7.31
N ARG A 181 -2.33 -11.41 -7.13
CA ARG A 181 -2.09 -10.19 -6.35
C ARG A 181 -2.86 -8.99 -6.91
N MET A 182 -2.69 -8.71 -8.21
CA MET A 182 -3.34 -7.56 -8.87
C MET A 182 -4.86 -7.74 -8.94
N ALA A 183 -5.33 -8.99 -9.00
CA ALA A 183 -6.75 -9.31 -8.99
C ALA A 183 -7.41 -9.09 -7.62
N LEU A 184 -6.72 -9.38 -6.52
CA LEU A 184 -7.35 -9.49 -5.21
C LEU A 184 -7.07 -8.30 -4.30
N VAL A 185 -5.82 -7.81 -4.24
CA VAL A 185 -5.47 -6.77 -3.27
C VAL A 185 -6.05 -5.42 -3.69
N PRO A 186 -5.72 -4.86 -4.87
CA PRO A 186 -6.24 -3.54 -5.24
C PRO A 186 -7.72 -3.57 -5.61
N ARG A 187 -8.15 -4.61 -6.34
CA ARG A 187 -9.50 -4.68 -6.92
C ARG A 187 -10.58 -5.18 -5.95
N VAL A 188 -10.21 -5.85 -4.86
CA VAL A 188 -11.19 -6.34 -3.86
C VAL A 188 -11.01 -5.63 -2.53
N LEU A 189 -9.79 -5.62 -1.99
CA LEU A 189 -9.56 -5.08 -0.65
C LEU A 189 -9.49 -3.55 -0.65
N GLU A 190 -8.65 -2.96 -1.50
CA GLU A 190 -8.53 -1.49 -1.60
C GLU A 190 -9.80 -0.87 -2.22
N ALA A 191 -10.35 -1.49 -3.26
CA ALA A 191 -11.61 -1.06 -3.89
C ALA A 191 -12.80 -0.96 -2.92
N ARG A 192 -12.74 -1.59 -1.75
CA ARG A 192 -13.74 -1.43 -0.68
C ARG A 192 -13.83 0.03 -0.21
N GLY A 193 -12.74 0.79 -0.25
CA GLY A 193 -12.72 2.22 0.04
C GLY A 193 -13.67 3.00 -0.87
N LEU A 194 -13.74 2.63 -2.16
CA LEU A 194 -14.64 3.27 -3.12
C LEU A 194 -16.12 3.09 -2.78
N ASP A 195 -16.46 1.95 -2.16
CA ASP A 195 -17.84 1.57 -1.83
C ASP A 195 -18.31 2.19 -0.50
N VAL A 196 -17.46 2.13 0.53
CA VAL A 196 -17.85 2.44 1.91
C VAL A 196 -17.66 3.92 2.25
N THR A 197 -16.61 4.55 1.73
CA THR A 197 -16.20 5.92 2.10
C THR A 197 -17.27 6.99 1.80
N PRO A 198 -18.01 6.96 0.67
CA PRO A 198 -19.08 7.94 0.41
C PRO A 198 -20.13 8.01 1.53
N GLY A 199 -20.55 6.84 2.03
CA GLY A 199 -21.52 6.77 3.14
C GLY A 199 -20.95 7.27 4.46
N MET A 200 -19.64 7.12 4.68
CA MET A 200 -18.97 7.65 5.88
C MET A 200 -18.83 9.17 5.82
N ILE A 201 -18.46 9.72 4.66
CA ILE A 201 -18.40 11.17 4.41
C ILE A 201 -19.76 11.81 4.73
N ALA A 202 -20.85 11.28 4.18
CA ALA A 202 -22.19 11.80 4.43
C ALA A 202 -22.54 11.80 5.94
N LYS A 203 -22.22 10.72 6.66
CA LYS A 203 -22.45 10.63 8.11
C LYS A 203 -21.60 11.63 8.90
N LEU A 204 -20.32 11.79 8.57
CA LEU A 204 -19.43 12.74 9.24
C LEU A 204 -19.94 14.18 9.11
N ARG A 205 -20.43 14.56 7.92
CA ARG A 205 -21.04 15.88 7.70
C ARG A 205 -22.26 16.12 8.57
N VAL A 206 -23.16 15.14 8.66
CA VAL A 206 -24.34 15.22 9.54
C VAL A 206 -23.92 15.39 11.01
N LEU A 207 -22.79 14.79 11.40
CA LEU A 207 -22.22 14.89 12.74
C LEU A 207 -21.35 16.16 12.95
N GLY A 208 -21.28 17.05 11.96
CA GLY A 208 -20.51 18.30 12.01
C GLY A 208 -18.99 18.13 11.94
N ASP A 209 -18.49 16.95 11.55
CA ASP A 209 -17.06 16.69 11.38
C ASP A 209 -16.62 16.92 9.93
N GLU A 210 -16.71 18.17 9.49
CA GLU A 210 -16.38 18.56 8.12
C GLU A 210 -14.89 18.35 7.81
N ALA A 211 -14.00 18.53 8.79
CA ALA A 211 -12.56 18.35 8.61
C ALA A 211 -12.21 16.91 8.24
N THR A 212 -12.79 15.91 8.93
CA THR A 212 -12.58 14.50 8.56
C THR A 212 -13.23 14.19 7.20
N ALA A 213 -14.43 14.72 6.94
CA ALA A 213 -15.13 14.50 5.67
C ALA A 213 -14.31 14.97 4.46
N GLN A 214 -13.70 16.16 4.53
CA GLN A 214 -12.88 16.72 3.45
C GLN A 214 -11.61 15.90 3.18
N ILE A 215 -10.96 15.37 4.23
CA ILE A 215 -9.82 14.48 4.07
C ILE A 215 -10.22 13.20 3.33
N LEU A 216 -11.34 12.59 3.71
CA LEU A 216 -11.82 11.38 3.06
C LEU A 216 -12.29 11.62 1.62
N GLU A 217 -12.81 12.80 1.30
CA GLU A 217 -13.14 13.16 -0.09
C GLU A 217 -11.90 13.30 -0.97
N LEU A 218 -10.83 13.87 -0.42
CA LEU A 218 -9.54 13.94 -1.11
C LEU A 218 -9.01 12.53 -1.41
N ILE A 219 -8.94 11.68 -0.39
CA ILE A 219 -8.46 10.30 -0.51
C ILE A 219 -9.31 9.52 -1.52
N LEU A 220 -10.65 9.55 -1.37
CA LEU A 220 -11.58 8.84 -2.27
C LEU A 220 -11.39 9.21 -3.75
N ARG A 221 -11.07 10.47 -4.05
CA ARG A 221 -10.84 10.92 -5.43
C ARG A 221 -9.57 10.31 -6.02
N GLU A 222 -8.53 10.14 -5.20
CA GLU A 222 -7.22 9.63 -5.61
C GLU A 222 -7.24 8.08 -5.70
N GLU A 223 -8.01 7.43 -4.82
CA GLU A 223 -8.17 5.98 -4.74
C GLU A 223 -8.61 5.30 -6.05
N VAL A 224 -9.39 5.99 -6.89
CA VAL A 224 -9.85 5.46 -8.18
C VAL A 224 -8.66 5.10 -9.07
N ALA A 225 -7.60 5.91 -9.05
CA ALA A 225 -6.40 5.67 -9.86
C ALA A 225 -5.59 4.46 -9.35
N HIS A 226 -5.60 4.22 -8.04
CA HIS A 226 -4.92 3.09 -7.41
C HIS A 226 -5.58 1.76 -7.79
N VAL A 227 -6.91 1.70 -7.66
CA VAL A 227 -7.69 0.53 -8.11
C VAL A 227 -7.57 0.34 -9.63
N ALA A 228 -7.53 1.42 -10.41
CA ALA A 228 -7.30 1.36 -11.86
C ALA A 228 -5.93 0.78 -12.23
N ALA A 229 -4.89 1.05 -11.45
CA ALA A 229 -3.58 0.43 -11.62
C ALA A 229 -3.67 -1.09 -11.42
N GLY A 230 -4.34 -1.55 -10.35
CA GLY A 230 -4.63 -2.96 -10.14
C GLY A 230 -5.36 -3.62 -11.32
N SER A 231 -6.44 -3.00 -11.81
CA SER A 231 -7.19 -3.49 -12.98
C SER A 231 -6.35 -3.60 -14.24
N ARG A 232 -5.48 -2.61 -14.49
CA ARG A 232 -4.58 -2.60 -15.65
C ARG A 232 -3.57 -3.74 -15.59
N TRP A 233 -2.89 -3.91 -14.46
CA TRP A 233 -1.86 -4.95 -14.32
C TRP A 233 -2.45 -6.35 -14.22
N TYR A 234 -3.64 -6.49 -13.64
CA TYR A 234 -4.40 -7.73 -13.71
C TYR A 234 -4.65 -8.16 -15.17
N ARG A 235 -5.20 -7.25 -16.00
CA ARG A 235 -5.44 -7.55 -17.42
C ARG A 235 -4.17 -7.83 -18.19
N TRP A 236 -3.09 -7.09 -17.90
CA TRP A 236 -1.77 -7.34 -18.50
C TRP A 236 -1.28 -8.77 -18.22
N TYR A 237 -1.42 -9.25 -16.98
CA TYR A 237 -1.06 -10.63 -16.62
C TYR A 237 -1.93 -11.65 -17.35
N CYS A 238 -3.26 -11.42 -17.39
CA CYS A 238 -4.18 -12.30 -18.11
C CYS A 238 -3.84 -12.38 -19.61
N GLU A 239 -3.60 -11.25 -20.26
CA GLU A 239 -3.23 -11.18 -21.68
C GLU A 239 -1.93 -11.95 -21.93
N ARG A 240 -0.90 -11.72 -21.12
CA ARG A 240 0.39 -12.40 -21.25
C ARG A 240 0.30 -13.91 -21.03
N ALA A 241 -0.64 -14.36 -20.21
CA ALA A 241 -0.89 -15.78 -19.96
C ALA A 241 -1.91 -16.42 -20.93
N GLY A 242 -2.56 -15.63 -21.80
CA GLY A 242 -3.65 -16.12 -22.65
C GLY A 242 -4.90 -16.56 -21.89
N ILE A 243 -5.14 -15.98 -20.71
CA ILE A 243 -6.25 -16.32 -19.80
C ILE A 243 -7.37 -15.30 -19.95
N GLU A 244 -8.62 -15.76 -20.01
CA GLU A 244 -9.79 -14.87 -20.02
C GLU A 244 -9.96 -14.19 -18.64
N PRO A 245 -9.95 -12.83 -18.58
CA PRO A 245 -9.92 -12.12 -17.30
C PRO A 245 -11.13 -12.35 -16.40
N ARG A 246 -12.36 -12.47 -16.91
CA ARG A 246 -13.55 -12.53 -16.05
C ARG A 246 -13.68 -13.87 -15.35
N ALA A 247 -13.51 -14.97 -16.09
CA ALA A 247 -13.53 -16.31 -15.56
C ALA A 247 -12.41 -16.53 -14.53
N CYS A 248 -11.22 -16.00 -14.81
CA CYS A 248 -10.09 -16.05 -13.87
C CYS A 248 -10.39 -15.25 -12.59
N PHE A 249 -10.92 -14.03 -12.70
CA PHE A 249 -11.25 -13.21 -11.54
C PHE A 249 -12.31 -13.90 -10.66
N ALA A 250 -13.36 -14.43 -11.27
CA ALA A 250 -14.39 -15.18 -10.56
C ALA A 250 -13.84 -16.44 -9.85
N ALA A 251 -12.84 -17.11 -10.43
CA ALA A 251 -12.18 -18.25 -9.79
C ALA A 251 -11.36 -17.81 -8.57
N LEU A 252 -10.56 -16.75 -8.70
CA LEU A 252 -9.76 -16.17 -7.62
C LEU A 252 -10.64 -15.67 -6.47
N LEU A 253 -11.80 -15.07 -6.77
CA LEU A 253 -12.75 -14.65 -5.75
C LEU A 253 -13.29 -15.84 -4.94
N ARG A 254 -13.64 -16.95 -5.60
CA ARG A 254 -14.09 -18.16 -4.91
C ARG A 254 -13.01 -18.78 -4.04
N GLU A 255 -11.76 -18.77 -4.50
CA GLU A 255 -10.64 -19.37 -3.80
C GLU A 255 -10.19 -18.53 -2.59
N TYR A 256 -10.11 -17.21 -2.74
CA TYR A 256 -9.48 -16.32 -1.74
C TYR A 256 -10.44 -15.35 -1.06
N ALA A 257 -11.53 -14.94 -1.71
CA ALA A 257 -12.29 -13.75 -1.31
C ALA A 257 -13.63 -14.02 -0.61
N GLY A 258 -13.95 -15.26 -0.26
CA GLY A 258 -15.26 -15.67 0.32
C GLY A 258 -15.69 -14.96 1.62
N GLY A 259 -14.86 -14.10 2.23
CA GLY A 259 -15.23 -13.24 3.36
C GLY A 259 -14.94 -11.74 3.17
N TYR A 260 -14.45 -11.35 2.00
CA TYR A 260 -13.96 -9.99 1.72
C TYR A 260 -14.88 -9.18 0.81
N LEU A 261 -15.73 -9.85 0.04
CA LEU A 261 -16.65 -9.21 -0.89
C LEU A 261 -17.97 -8.86 -0.18
N HIS A 262 -18.25 -7.56 -0.03
CA HIS A 262 -19.47 -7.06 0.62
C HIS A 262 -20.02 -5.87 -0.16
N GLY A 263 -21.28 -5.95 -0.58
CA GLY A 263 -22.00 -4.83 -1.15
C GLY A 263 -22.54 -3.84 -0.11
N PRO A 264 -23.21 -2.76 -0.56
CA PRO A 264 -23.40 -2.38 -1.96
C PRO A 264 -22.11 -1.80 -2.57
N PHE A 265 -21.91 -2.03 -3.88
CA PHE A 265 -20.77 -1.48 -4.62
C PHE A 265 -21.03 -0.09 -5.19
N ASN A 266 -20.00 0.75 -5.22
CA ASN A 266 -19.99 1.99 -5.98
C ASN A 266 -19.65 1.69 -7.45
N LEU A 267 -20.69 1.34 -8.21
CA LEU A 267 -20.56 0.91 -9.61
C LEU A 267 -19.85 1.95 -10.47
N GLN A 268 -20.16 3.24 -10.31
CA GLN A 268 -19.54 4.30 -11.09
C GLN A 268 -18.04 4.39 -10.82
N ALA A 269 -17.62 4.39 -9.55
CA ALA A 269 -16.21 4.45 -9.20
C ALA A 269 -15.45 3.19 -9.67
N ARG A 270 -16.05 2.00 -9.53
CA ARG A 270 -15.44 0.76 -10.01
C ARG A 270 -15.35 0.70 -11.55
N LEU A 271 -16.34 1.20 -12.29
CA LEU A 271 -16.24 1.36 -13.75
C LEU A 271 -15.07 2.27 -14.14
N LEU A 272 -14.93 3.42 -13.47
CA LEU A 272 -13.79 4.33 -13.68
C LEU A 272 -12.44 3.70 -13.29
N ALA A 273 -12.45 2.83 -12.28
CA ALA A 273 -11.30 2.02 -11.89
C ALA A 273 -11.06 0.81 -12.83
N GLY A 274 -11.77 0.75 -13.95
CA GLY A 274 -11.54 -0.22 -15.00
C GLY A 274 -12.17 -1.57 -14.72
N PHE A 275 -13.28 -1.69 -14.01
CA PHE A 275 -14.14 -2.88 -14.09
C PHE A 275 -15.06 -2.76 -15.32
N ASP A 276 -15.45 -3.88 -15.92
CA ASP A 276 -16.53 -3.87 -16.92
C ASP A 276 -17.91 -4.15 -16.30
N GLU A 277 -18.99 -3.87 -17.05
CA GLU A 277 -20.36 -4.00 -16.57
C GLU A 277 -20.71 -5.45 -16.20
N ASP A 278 -20.25 -6.43 -16.98
CA ASP A 278 -20.50 -7.85 -16.72
C ASP A 278 -19.77 -8.32 -15.46
N GLU A 279 -18.51 -7.86 -15.26
CA GLU A 279 -17.76 -8.10 -14.02
C GLU A 279 -18.51 -7.55 -12.80
N LEU A 280 -19.06 -6.34 -12.89
CA LEU A 280 -19.79 -5.73 -11.78
C LEU A 280 -21.11 -6.45 -11.47
N LEU A 281 -21.86 -6.84 -12.50
CA LEU A 281 -23.07 -7.65 -12.32
C LEU A 281 -22.75 -8.99 -11.65
N ALA A 282 -21.65 -9.64 -12.04
CA ALA A 282 -21.21 -10.88 -11.41
C ALA A 282 -20.80 -10.67 -9.94
N LEU A 283 -20.13 -9.56 -9.61
CA LEU A 283 -19.78 -9.21 -8.23
C LEU A 283 -21.03 -8.99 -7.38
N GLN A 284 -22.04 -8.29 -7.91
CA GLN A 284 -23.31 -8.08 -7.20
C GLN A 284 -23.98 -9.41 -6.85
N HIS A 285 -24.12 -10.32 -7.81
CA HIS A 285 -24.70 -11.64 -7.56
C HIS A 285 -23.90 -12.51 -6.58
N GLN A 286 -22.59 -12.30 -6.44
CA GLN A 286 -21.76 -13.05 -5.48
C GLN A 286 -21.77 -12.45 -4.07
N ALA A 287 -22.15 -11.17 -3.92
CA ALA A 287 -22.19 -10.48 -2.65
C ALA A 287 -23.57 -10.59 -1.94
N ASP A 288 -24.60 -10.97 -2.68
CA ASP A 288 -25.96 -11.30 -2.20
C ASP A 288 -26.03 -12.72 -1.61
#